data_AF-A0A935BL91-F1
#
_entry.id   AF-A0A935BL91-F1
#
_cell.length_a   1.000
_cell.length_b   1.000
_cell.length_c   1.000
_cell.angle_alpha   90.00
_cell.angle_beta   90.00
_cell.angle_gamma   90.00
#
_symmetry.space_group_name_H-M   'P 1'
#
loop_
_entity.id
_entity.type
_entity.pdbx_description
1 polymer ?
#
loop_
_entity_poly.entity_id
_entity_poly.type
_entity_poly.pdbx_seq_one_letter_code
_entity_poly.pdbx_strand_id
1 'polypeptide(L)'
;MLPIATYKYTTTNIGDDIQPYAIEKLIGRRTEKVYRDHLYRQKKPVALVGNSWYFVTSPLSSLEAALRGGRMFPPPDCVTPLYIGISISRRAEKYMLSPEGIAHLKKYSPVGCRDHHTLEMLKARGVVAYYSGCPTMTLENEHTQRDDRIYIVDTDRRPRVEGFLRRLTSNPAKGEDFTPLIPEAIRRQATTLTHLVDFGDDQEKRYAYVDNLIRAYSTARLVITTRLHVALPCAALGTPCVLLHKSDFRFTGYDFLKMYHPGNIHECDWNPETMTIPDVSGHKRAMRATILDWVGAIERKAG
;
A
#
# COMPACT_ATOMS: atom_id res chain seq x y z
N MET A 1 -5.50 19.43 -21.32
CA MET A 1 -4.73 19.03 -20.13
C MET A 1 -4.82 17.52 -19.94
N LEU A 2 -3.69 16.82 -19.77
CA LEU A 2 -3.70 15.39 -19.46
C LEU A 2 -4.07 15.22 -17.98
N PRO A 3 -5.22 14.60 -17.64
CA PRO A 3 -5.66 14.48 -16.25
C PRO A 3 -4.70 13.62 -15.42
N ILE A 4 -4.37 14.08 -14.21
CA ILE A 4 -3.71 13.25 -13.20
C ILE A 4 -4.71 12.22 -12.69
N ALA A 5 -4.28 10.97 -12.60
CA ALA A 5 -5.06 9.87 -12.10
C ALA A 5 -4.34 9.08 -11.00
N THR A 6 -5.13 8.49 -10.11
CA THR A 6 -4.69 7.50 -9.12
C THR A 6 -5.54 6.24 -9.23
N TYR A 7 -5.06 5.15 -8.63
CA TYR A 7 -5.81 3.90 -8.63
C TYR A 7 -7.07 3.97 -7.75
N LYS A 8 -8.09 3.22 -8.18
CA LYS A 8 -9.20 2.76 -7.34
C LYS A 8 -9.21 1.24 -7.25
N TYR A 9 -9.74 0.74 -6.14
CA TYR A 9 -9.80 -0.67 -5.79
C TYR A 9 -11.24 -1.12 -5.51
N THR A 10 -11.47 -2.42 -5.66
CA THR A 10 -12.74 -3.08 -5.31
C THR A 10 -12.51 -4.24 -4.34
N THR A 11 -11.30 -4.35 -3.78
CA THR A 11 -10.91 -5.41 -2.88
C THR A 11 -11.48 -5.16 -1.49
N THR A 12 -11.56 -6.22 -0.69
CA THR A 12 -11.91 -6.11 0.73
C THR A 12 -10.78 -5.55 1.59
N ASN A 13 -9.58 -5.37 1.03
CA ASN A 13 -8.42 -4.84 1.73
C ASN A 13 -8.32 -3.31 1.54
N ILE A 14 -8.87 -2.55 2.47
CA ILE A 14 -8.88 -1.08 2.38
C ILE A 14 -7.49 -0.45 2.52
N GLY A 15 -6.51 -1.20 3.03
CA GLY A 15 -5.13 -0.72 3.12
C GLY A 15 -4.55 -0.33 1.77
N ASP A 16 -5.05 -0.89 0.66
CA ASP A 16 -4.59 -0.51 -0.68
C ASP A 16 -5.03 0.92 -1.05
N ASP A 17 -6.21 1.36 -0.59
CA ASP A 17 -6.78 2.70 -0.80
C ASP A 17 -6.03 3.81 -0.06
N ILE A 18 -5.26 3.48 0.98
CA ILE A 18 -4.45 4.46 1.70
C ILE A 18 -3.39 5.08 0.77
N GLN A 19 -2.86 4.30 -0.19
CA GLN A 19 -1.83 4.81 -1.08
C GLN A 19 -2.35 5.92 -2.03
N PRO A 20 -3.42 5.73 -2.83
CA PRO A 20 -3.97 6.81 -3.63
C PRO A 20 -4.54 7.94 -2.76
N TYR A 21 -5.09 7.65 -1.57
CA TYR A 21 -5.50 8.68 -0.62
C TYR A 21 -4.33 9.57 -0.20
N ALA A 22 -3.17 8.99 0.15
CA ALA A 22 -1.97 9.73 0.54
C ALA A 22 -1.41 10.59 -0.61
N ILE A 23 -1.48 10.08 -1.85
CA ILE A 23 -1.10 10.83 -3.05
C ILE A 23 -2.03 12.04 -3.25
N GLU A 24 -3.34 11.85 -3.13
CA GLU A 24 -4.31 12.94 -3.30
C GLU A 24 -4.22 14.00 -2.19
N LYS A 25 -3.95 13.58 -0.95
CA LYS A 25 -3.64 14.50 0.16
C LYS A 25 -2.40 15.33 -0.14
N LEU A 26 -1.34 14.72 -0.68
CA LEU A 26 -0.12 15.42 -1.08
C LEU A 26 -0.37 16.42 -2.22
N ILE A 27 -1.13 16.02 -3.24
CA ILE A 27 -1.46 16.88 -4.39
C ILE A 27 -2.43 18.00 -3.99
N GLY A 28 -3.21 17.80 -2.91
CA GLY A 28 -4.19 18.78 -2.41
C GLY A 28 -5.55 18.72 -3.12
N ARG A 29 -5.81 17.71 -3.95
CA ARG A 29 -7.10 17.53 -4.65
C ARG A 29 -7.37 16.09 -5.04
N ARG A 30 -8.64 15.79 -5.32
CA ARG A 30 -9.07 14.53 -5.94
C ARG A 30 -8.52 14.45 -7.38
N THR A 31 -8.24 13.22 -7.80
CA THR A 31 -7.72 12.88 -9.13
C THR A 31 -8.69 11.97 -9.87
N GLU A 32 -8.50 11.84 -11.19
CA GLU A 32 -9.21 10.83 -11.96
C GLU A 32 -8.92 9.43 -11.41
N LYS A 33 -9.91 8.53 -11.49
CA LYS A 33 -9.77 7.18 -10.93
C LYS A 33 -9.65 6.14 -12.02
N VAL A 34 -8.65 5.27 -11.88
CA VAL A 34 -8.42 4.15 -12.77
C VAL A 34 -8.48 2.85 -12.00
N TYR A 35 -9.26 1.88 -12.47
CA TYR A 35 -9.35 0.57 -11.81
C TYR A 35 -8.01 -0.16 -11.93
N ARG A 36 -7.36 -0.43 -10.80
CA ARG A 36 -6.03 -1.07 -10.78
C ARG A 36 -6.03 -2.45 -11.43
N ASP A 37 -7.03 -3.27 -11.11
CA ASP A 37 -7.14 -4.65 -11.63
C ASP A 37 -7.75 -4.73 -13.04
N HIS A 38 -8.31 -3.61 -13.53
CA HIS A 38 -8.92 -3.51 -14.85
C HIS A 38 -8.29 -2.37 -15.69
N LEU A 39 -7.00 -2.12 -15.49
CA LEU A 39 -6.27 -1.01 -16.11
C LEU A 39 -6.35 -1.04 -17.65
N TYR A 40 -6.43 -2.23 -18.24
CA TYR A 40 -6.62 -2.44 -19.69
C TYR A 40 -7.97 -1.92 -20.22
N ARG A 41 -8.96 -1.65 -19.36
CA ARG A 41 -10.25 -1.06 -19.75
C ARG A 41 -10.17 0.47 -19.85
N GLN A 42 -9.07 1.09 -19.45
CA GLN A 42 -8.89 2.53 -19.57
C GLN A 42 -8.90 2.94 -21.05
N LYS A 43 -9.79 3.88 -21.40
CA LYS A 43 -9.91 4.41 -22.76
C LYS A 43 -9.49 5.87 -22.88
N LYS A 44 -9.66 6.64 -21.80
CA LYS A 44 -9.37 8.07 -21.78
C LYS A 44 -7.90 8.31 -21.43
N PRO A 45 -7.22 9.25 -22.11
CA PRO A 45 -5.85 9.63 -21.77
C PRO A 45 -5.73 10.09 -20.31
N VAL A 46 -4.76 9.54 -19.58
CA VAL A 46 -4.45 9.92 -18.18
C VAL A 46 -2.96 9.83 -17.91
N ALA A 47 -2.46 10.70 -17.03
CA ALA A 47 -1.19 10.52 -16.36
C ALA A 47 -1.43 9.84 -15.01
N LEU A 48 -1.05 8.57 -14.91
CA LEU A 48 -1.36 7.73 -13.76
C LEU A 48 -0.17 7.71 -12.81
N VAL A 49 -0.35 8.20 -11.57
CA VAL A 49 0.60 7.93 -10.48
C VAL A 49 0.49 6.44 -10.15
N GLY A 50 1.38 5.66 -10.75
CA GLY A 50 1.27 4.21 -10.87
C GLY A 50 1.90 3.50 -9.69
N ASN A 51 1.22 3.53 -8.53
CA ASN A 51 1.65 2.85 -7.33
C ASN A 51 0.80 1.61 -7.05
N SER A 52 1.41 0.45 -6.81
CA SER A 52 0.65 -0.70 -6.34
C SER A 52 1.55 -1.82 -5.87
N TRP A 53 1.00 -2.63 -4.97
CA TRP A 53 1.28 -4.06 -5.06
C TRP A 53 0.60 -4.59 -6.32
N TYR A 54 1.37 -4.93 -7.35
CA TYR A 54 0.82 -5.54 -8.55
C TYR A 54 0.54 -7.02 -8.26
N PHE A 55 -0.73 -7.28 -7.98
CA PHE A 55 -1.29 -8.60 -7.79
C PHE A 55 -2.38 -8.82 -8.82
N VAL A 56 -2.18 -9.79 -9.71
CA VAL A 56 -3.24 -10.35 -10.55
C VAL A 56 -3.84 -11.49 -9.75
N THR A 57 -5.01 -11.32 -9.12
CA THR A 57 -5.97 -12.42 -8.85
C THR A 57 -7.20 -11.92 -8.10
N SER A 58 -8.29 -11.65 -8.80
CA SER A 58 -9.54 -12.32 -8.44
C SER A 58 -9.70 -13.53 -9.37
N PRO A 59 -10.46 -14.58 -9.00
CA PRO A 59 -10.79 -15.67 -9.92
C PRO A 59 -11.43 -15.15 -11.21
N LEU A 60 -12.24 -14.09 -11.08
CA LEU A 60 -12.79 -13.32 -12.20
C LEU A 60 -11.70 -12.62 -13.03
N SER A 61 -10.68 -12.03 -12.42
CA SER A 61 -9.55 -11.42 -13.15
C SER A 61 -8.67 -12.47 -13.80
N SER A 62 -8.58 -13.70 -13.25
CA SER A 62 -7.85 -14.82 -13.86
C SER A 62 -8.60 -15.40 -15.05
N LEU A 63 -9.94 -15.53 -14.96
CA LEU A 63 -10.79 -15.92 -16.08
C LEU A 63 -10.82 -14.84 -17.15
N GLU A 64 -10.96 -13.57 -16.77
CA GLU A 64 -10.93 -12.44 -17.70
C GLU A 64 -9.54 -12.25 -18.32
N ALA A 65 -8.46 -12.46 -17.55
CA ALA A 65 -7.12 -12.54 -18.10
C ALA A 65 -7.02 -13.69 -19.12
N ALA A 66 -7.52 -14.88 -18.79
CA ALA A 66 -7.50 -16.02 -19.73
C ALA A 66 -8.29 -15.72 -21.02
N LEU A 67 -9.49 -15.14 -20.91
CA LEU A 67 -10.34 -14.74 -22.05
C LEU A 67 -9.72 -13.62 -22.91
N ARG A 68 -8.77 -12.86 -22.36
CA ARG A 68 -8.05 -11.78 -23.06
C ARG A 68 -6.61 -12.15 -23.44
N GLY A 69 -6.27 -13.43 -23.47
CA GLY A 69 -4.91 -13.89 -23.81
C GLY A 69 -3.83 -13.48 -22.79
N GLY A 70 -4.22 -13.23 -21.55
CA GLY A 70 -3.34 -12.97 -20.41
C GLY A 70 -2.83 -11.54 -20.27
N ARG A 71 -3.18 -10.60 -21.14
CA ARG A 71 -2.53 -9.27 -21.17
C ARG A 71 -3.08 -8.31 -20.10
N MET A 72 -2.50 -8.35 -18.91
CA MET A 72 -2.81 -7.40 -17.82
C MET A 72 -1.80 -6.25 -17.72
N PHE A 73 -0.63 -6.45 -18.31
CA PHE A 73 0.45 -5.49 -18.43
C PHE A 73 1.12 -5.73 -19.81
N PRO A 74 1.54 -4.70 -20.55
CA PRO A 74 1.50 -3.27 -20.19
C PRO A 74 0.09 -2.64 -20.16
N PRO A 75 -0.08 -1.50 -19.49
CA PRO A 75 -1.25 -0.63 -19.62
C PRO A 75 -1.49 -0.21 -21.07
N PRO A 76 -2.73 0.18 -21.45
CA PRO A 76 -3.02 0.78 -22.76
C PRO A 76 -2.22 2.06 -23.00
N ASP A 77 -1.97 2.41 -24.28
CA ASP A 77 -1.18 3.60 -24.65
C ASP A 77 -1.79 4.94 -24.21
N CYS A 78 -3.08 4.97 -23.88
CA CYS A 78 -3.73 6.15 -23.30
C CYS A 78 -3.31 6.38 -21.83
N VAL A 79 -2.61 5.44 -21.20
CA VAL A 79 -2.06 5.59 -19.85
C VAL A 79 -0.60 5.98 -19.95
N THR A 80 -0.27 7.17 -19.44
CA THR A 80 1.11 7.58 -19.18
C THR A 80 1.44 7.29 -17.72
N PRO A 81 2.13 6.19 -17.39
CA PRO A 81 2.44 5.86 -16.00
C PRO A 81 3.59 6.71 -15.45
N LEU A 82 3.45 7.09 -14.20
CA LEU A 82 4.47 7.69 -13.34
C LEU A 82 4.75 6.67 -12.22
N TYR A 83 5.69 5.76 -12.46
CA TYR A 83 5.89 4.61 -11.57
C TYR A 83 6.56 4.99 -10.26
N ILE A 84 5.84 4.81 -9.16
CA ILE A 84 6.33 5.04 -7.81
C ILE A 84 5.74 4.02 -6.84
N GLY A 85 6.57 3.45 -5.98
CA GLY A 85 6.16 2.46 -5.00
C GLY A 85 5.55 1.22 -5.63
N ILE A 86 6.10 0.75 -6.75
CA ILE A 86 5.67 -0.51 -7.35
C ILE A 86 6.27 -1.71 -6.62
N SER A 87 5.47 -2.73 -6.40
CA SER A 87 5.91 -4.01 -5.83
C SER A 87 5.38 -5.15 -6.69
N ILE A 88 6.27 -5.95 -7.25
CA ILE A 88 5.91 -7.01 -8.20
C ILE A 88 5.76 -8.31 -7.41
N SER A 89 4.54 -8.83 -7.36
CA SER A 89 4.31 -10.17 -6.79
C SER A 89 4.78 -11.26 -7.74
N ARG A 90 5.10 -12.43 -7.19
CA ARG A 90 5.34 -13.66 -7.98
C ARG A 90 4.28 -13.95 -9.04
N ARG A 91 3.02 -13.60 -8.78
CA ARG A 91 1.92 -13.79 -9.74
C ARG A 91 1.93 -12.79 -10.89
N ALA A 92 2.43 -11.59 -10.64
CA ALA A 92 2.55 -10.53 -11.64
C ALA A 92 3.83 -10.64 -12.49
N GLU A 93 4.85 -11.37 -12.03
CA GLU A 93 6.13 -11.53 -12.74
C GLU A 93 5.94 -11.95 -14.20
N LYS A 94 5.10 -12.97 -14.47
CA LYS A 94 4.84 -13.46 -15.84
C LYS A 94 4.28 -12.41 -16.80
N TYR A 95 3.74 -11.30 -16.29
CA TYR A 95 3.17 -10.22 -17.08
C TYR A 95 4.10 -8.99 -17.11
N MET A 96 4.54 -8.53 -15.94
CA MET A 96 5.38 -7.32 -15.85
C MET A 96 6.82 -7.56 -16.29
N LEU A 97 7.31 -8.80 -16.20
CA LEU A 97 8.67 -9.18 -16.61
C LEU A 97 8.70 -9.94 -17.94
N SER A 98 7.59 -9.96 -18.70
CA SER A 98 7.62 -10.41 -20.09
C SER A 98 8.46 -9.46 -20.95
N PRO A 99 8.87 -9.83 -22.17
CA PRO A 99 9.57 -8.92 -23.07
C PRO A 99 8.84 -7.59 -23.28
N GLU A 100 7.51 -7.64 -23.46
CA GLU A 100 6.66 -6.45 -23.61
C GLU A 100 6.57 -5.63 -22.32
N GLY A 101 6.45 -6.31 -21.17
CA GLY A 101 6.43 -5.66 -19.86
C GLY A 101 7.73 -4.93 -19.56
N ILE A 102 8.87 -5.57 -19.82
CA ILE A 102 10.19 -4.95 -19.66
C ILE A 102 10.40 -3.80 -20.64
N ALA A 103 9.99 -3.96 -21.90
CA ALA A 103 10.06 -2.86 -22.88
C ALA A 103 9.24 -1.65 -22.43
N HIS A 104 8.05 -1.88 -21.87
CA HIS A 104 7.21 -0.81 -21.32
C HIS A 104 7.85 -0.14 -20.08
N LEU A 105 8.36 -0.92 -19.13
CA LEU A 105 9.03 -0.39 -17.94
C LEU A 105 10.30 0.42 -18.31
N LYS A 106 11.04 0.00 -19.34
CA LYS A 106 12.16 0.77 -19.90
C LYS A 106 11.69 2.08 -20.53
N LYS A 107 10.60 2.06 -21.30
CA LYS A 107 10.02 3.27 -21.92
C LYS A 107 9.64 4.34 -20.89
N TYR A 108 9.13 3.94 -19.72
CA TYR A 108 8.68 4.83 -18.65
C TYR A 108 9.61 4.85 -17.44
N SER A 109 10.90 4.60 -17.67
CA SER A 109 11.94 4.74 -16.65
C SER A 109 12.20 6.22 -16.29
N PRO A 110 12.69 6.53 -15.07
CA PRO A 110 13.05 5.59 -14.01
C PRO A 110 11.82 5.04 -13.26
N VAL A 111 11.89 3.78 -12.85
CA VAL A 111 10.81 3.08 -12.15
C VAL A 111 11.04 3.09 -10.64
N GLY A 112 10.13 3.71 -9.87
CA GLY A 112 10.19 3.75 -8.41
C GLY A 112 9.63 2.48 -7.77
N CYS A 113 10.48 1.72 -7.06
CA CYS A 113 10.14 0.45 -6.42
C CYS A 113 9.82 0.62 -4.93
N ARG A 114 8.80 -0.11 -4.45
CA ARG A 114 8.36 -0.11 -3.04
C ARG A 114 9.29 -0.89 -2.13
N ASP A 115 10.00 -1.87 -2.67
CA ASP A 115 10.82 -2.82 -1.92
C ASP A 115 12.10 -3.15 -2.71
N HIS A 116 13.16 -3.54 -2.00
CA HIS A 116 14.45 -3.86 -2.62
C HIS A 116 14.39 -5.12 -3.49
N HIS A 117 13.51 -6.07 -3.16
CA HIS A 117 13.33 -7.25 -4.00
C HIS A 117 12.89 -6.88 -5.42
N THR A 118 11.86 -6.03 -5.55
CA THR A 118 11.38 -5.52 -6.84
C THR A 118 12.45 -4.66 -7.53
N LEU A 119 13.19 -3.84 -6.77
CA LEU A 119 14.29 -3.03 -7.31
C LEU A 119 15.35 -3.88 -8.00
N GLU A 120 15.90 -4.87 -7.30
CA GLU A 120 16.97 -5.70 -7.81
C GLU A 120 16.48 -6.60 -8.96
N MET A 121 15.24 -7.08 -8.88
CA MET A 121 14.58 -7.82 -9.96
C MET A 121 14.49 -7.02 -11.27
N LEU A 122 14.20 -5.71 -11.19
CA LEU A 122 14.10 -4.83 -12.36
C LEU A 122 15.48 -4.41 -12.90
N LYS A 123 16.41 -4.07 -12.01
CA LYS A 123 17.80 -3.75 -12.40
C LYS A 123 18.47 -4.91 -13.12
N ALA A 124 18.26 -6.15 -12.64
CA ALA A 124 18.78 -7.35 -13.29
C ALA A 124 18.28 -7.55 -14.74
N ARG A 125 17.21 -6.85 -15.14
CA ARG A 125 16.63 -6.88 -16.50
C ARG A 125 16.93 -5.59 -17.29
N GLY A 126 17.83 -4.75 -16.78
CA GLY A 126 18.26 -3.51 -17.39
C GLY A 126 17.21 -2.39 -17.37
N VAL A 127 16.21 -2.46 -16.48
CA VAL A 127 15.29 -1.35 -16.24
C VAL A 127 15.98 -0.36 -15.30
N VAL A 128 16.00 0.93 -15.65
CA VAL A 128 16.48 1.97 -14.73
C VAL A 128 15.45 2.12 -13.61
N ALA A 129 15.79 1.68 -12.42
CA ALA A 129 14.89 1.64 -11.27
C ALA A 129 15.58 2.16 -10.01
N TYR A 130 14.79 2.71 -9.08
CA TYR A 130 15.25 3.24 -7.81
C TYR A 130 14.33 2.82 -6.66
N TYR A 131 14.84 2.81 -5.43
CA TYR A 131 14.00 2.59 -4.26
C TYR A 131 13.22 3.88 -3.96
N SER A 132 11.89 3.81 -4.10
CA SER A 132 11.01 4.92 -3.76
C SER A 132 10.22 4.68 -2.48
N GLY A 133 10.02 3.42 -2.07
CA GLY A 133 9.13 3.01 -0.97
C GLY A 133 7.64 3.26 -1.25
N CYS A 134 6.80 3.26 -0.22
CA CYS A 134 5.35 3.30 -0.35
C CYS A 134 4.77 4.72 -0.25
N PRO A 135 3.83 5.14 -1.13
CA PRO A 135 3.18 6.45 -1.05
C PRO A 135 2.48 6.76 0.28
N THR A 136 2.14 5.76 1.10
CA THR A 136 1.60 6.03 2.44
C THR A 136 2.58 6.78 3.34
N MET A 137 3.88 6.77 3.01
CA MET A 137 4.90 7.54 3.72
C MET A 137 4.78 9.06 3.54
N THR A 138 3.99 9.53 2.56
CA THR A 138 3.80 10.97 2.32
C THR A 138 2.82 11.62 3.29
N LEU A 139 2.04 10.83 4.04
CA LEU A 139 1.06 11.31 5.01
C LEU A 139 1.69 12.22 6.05
N GLU A 140 0.99 13.29 6.42
CA GLU A 140 1.42 14.23 7.45
C GLU A 140 0.47 14.18 8.64
N ASN A 141 1.05 14.30 9.84
CA ASN A 141 0.26 14.39 11.04
C ASN A 141 -0.07 15.86 11.29
N GLU A 142 -1.35 16.19 11.16
CA GLU A 142 -1.88 17.52 11.44
C GLU A 142 -2.11 17.75 12.95
N HIS A 143 -2.02 16.69 13.76
CA HIS A 143 -2.21 16.75 15.21
C HIS A 143 -0.87 16.91 15.93
N THR A 144 -0.83 17.84 16.88
CA THR A 144 0.34 18.07 17.76
C THR A 144 0.30 17.25 19.05
N GLN A 145 -0.86 16.71 19.40
CA GLN A 145 -1.10 15.94 20.62
C GLN A 145 -1.63 14.55 20.29
N ARG A 146 -1.23 13.58 21.13
CA ARG A 146 -1.74 12.21 21.11
C ARG A 146 -2.72 12.02 22.27
N ASP A 147 -3.72 11.18 22.05
CA ASP A 147 -4.61 10.68 23.09
C ASP A 147 -4.07 9.36 23.66
N ASP A 148 -4.71 8.84 24.71
CA ASP A 148 -4.29 7.60 25.38
C ASP A 148 -4.77 6.32 24.67
N ARG A 149 -5.35 6.42 23.47
CA ARG A 149 -5.97 5.25 22.81
C ARG A 149 -4.91 4.32 22.25
N ILE A 150 -5.14 3.03 22.48
CA ILE A 150 -4.40 1.94 21.85
C ILE A 150 -5.30 1.30 20.81
N TYR A 151 -4.75 1.05 19.61
CA TYR A 151 -5.45 0.31 18.57
C TYR A 151 -4.78 -1.02 18.27
N ILE A 152 -5.57 -2.09 18.22
CA ILE A 152 -5.15 -3.38 17.67
C ILE A 152 -5.78 -3.54 16.29
N VAL A 153 -4.95 -3.73 15.26
CA VAL A 153 -5.38 -3.72 13.85
C VAL A 153 -4.96 -5.01 13.16
N ASP A 154 -5.93 -5.89 12.91
CA ASP A 154 -5.78 -7.15 12.17
C ASP A 154 -4.60 -8.04 12.63
N THR A 155 -4.47 -8.23 13.94
CA THR A 155 -3.48 -9.17 14.53
C THR A 155 -3.92 -10.63 14.48
N ASP A 156 -5.23 -10.85 14.36
CA ASP A 156 -5.80 -12.14 13.99
C ASP A 156 -6.20 -12.10 12.52
N ARG A 157 -5.38 -12.70 11.65
CA ARG A 157 -5.67 -12.78 10.21
C ARG A 157 -6.54 -13.98 9.84
N ARG A 158 -7.16 -14.67 10.82
CA ARG A 158 -8.18 -15.67 10.53
C ARG A 158 -9.38 -15.00 9.85
N PRO A 159 -10.03 -15.65 8.87
CA PRO A 159 -11.20 -15.08 8.24
C PRO A 159 -12.31 -15.02 9.31
N ARG A 160 -12.81 -13.82 9.62
CA ARG A 160 -14.00 -13.62 10.48
C ARG A 160 -15.30 -13.95 9.74
N VAL A 161 -15.26 -14.92 8.82
CA VAL A 161 -16.40 -15.26 7.96
C VAL A 161 -16.91 -16.63 8.36
N GLU A 162 -18.08 -16.66 9.00
CA GLU A 162 -18.83 -17.90 9.23
C GLU A 162 -19.56 -18.35 7.95
N GLY A 163 -19.80 -19.66 7.86
CA GLY A 163 -20.70 -20.24 6.87
C GLY A 163 -20.15 -20.37 5.43
N PHE A 164 -21.07 -20.43 4.47
CA PHE A 164 -20.85 -20.80 3.06
C PHE A 164 -19.79 -19.93 2.34
N LEU A 165 -19.62 -18.67 2.75
CA LEU A 165 -18.62 -17.73 2.22
C LEU A 165 -17.17 -18.15 2.52
N ARG A 166 -16.90 -18.91 3.59
CA ARG A 166 -15.57 -19.50 3.86
C ARG A 166 -15.12 -20.46 2.76
N ARG A 167 -16.07 -21.13 2.09
CA ARG A 167 -15.81 -22.10 1.02
C ARG A 167 -15.55 -21.44 -0.33
N LEU A 168 -16.19 -20.29 -0.60
CA LEU A 168 -15.99 -19.52 -1.83
C LEU A 168 -14.74 -18.64 -1.76
N THR A 169 -14.35 -18.20 -0.56
CA THR A 169 -13.13 -17.41 -0.32
C THR A 169 -11.90 -18.27 -0.07
N SER A 170 -11.92 -19.56 -0.47
CA SER A 170 -10.88 -20.59 -0.27
C SER A 170 -9.50 -20.21 -0.85
N ASN A 171 -8.88 -19.18 -0.29
CA ASN A 171 -7.51 -19.23 0.13
C ASN A 171 -7.63 -19.41 1.64
N PRO A 172 -7.39 -20.61 2.21
CA PRO A 172 -7.36 -20.75 3.67
C PRO A 172 -6.47 -19.64 4.18
N ALA A 173 -6.98 -18.75 5.04
CA ALA A 173 -6.17 -17.66 5.54
C ALA A 173 -4.97 -18.27 6.26
N LYS A 174 -3.84 -18.34 5.56
CA LYS A 174 -2.51 -18.61 6.08
C LYS A 174 -2.07 -17.37 6.84
N GLY A 175 -2.79 -17.09 7.91
CA GLY A 175 -2.53 -16.01 8.83
C GLY A 175 -2.30 -16.64 10.19
N GLU A 176 -1.09 -16.49 10.71
CA GLU A 176 -0.84 -16.74 12.11
C GLU A 176 -1.60 -15.69 12.93
N ASP A 177 -2.21 -16.13 14.03
CA ASP A 177 -2.82 -15.22 14.97
C ASP A 177 -1.75 -14.73 15.95
N PHE A 178 -1.41 -13.46 15.85
CA PHE A 178 -0.45 -12.80 16.72
C PHE A 178 -1.12 -12.17 17.95
N THR A 179 -2.46 -12.19 18.03
CA THR A 179 -3.20 -11.63 19.17
C THR A 179 -2.78 -12.22 20.52
N PRO A 180 -2.50 -13.53 20.65
CA PRO A 180 -2.02 -14.12 21.91
C PRO A 180 -0.66 -13.58 22.38
N LEU A 181 0.13 -12.96 21.50
CA LEU A 181 1.41 -12.35 21.86
C LEU A 181 1.25 -11.01 22.58
N ILE A 182 0.07 -10.38 22.48
CA ILE A 182 -0.19 -9.06 23.05
C ILE A 182 -0.56 -9.22 24.54
N PRO A 183 0.11 -8.49 25.46
CA PRO A 183 -0.20 -8.50 26.88
C PRO A 183 -1.68 -8.31 27.14
N GLU A 184 -2.24 -9.10 28.06
CA GLU A 184 -3.68 -9.07 28.34
C GLU A 184 -4.17 -7.70 28.80
N ALA A 185 -3.38 -6.99 29.60
CA ALA A 185 -3.69 -5.63 30.04
C ALA A 185 -3.90 -4.66 28.86
N ILE A 186 -3.07 -4.77 27.82
CA ILE A 186 -3.18 -3.97 26.60
C ILE A 186 -4.42 -4.39 25.81
N ARG A 187 -4.63 -5.70 25.63
CA ARG A 187 -5.81 -6.22 24.89
C ARG A 187 -7.14 -5.75 25.49
N ARG A 188 -7.23 -5.65 26.82
CA ARG A 188 -8.45 -5.20 27.52
C ARG A 188 -8.75 -3.70 27.33
N GLN A 189 -7.72 -2.88 27.09
CA GLN A 189 -7.86 -1.43 26.93
C GLN A 189 -7.94 -0.98 25.46
N ALA A 190 -7.44 -1.81 24.54
CA ALA A 190 -7.33 -1.44 23.14
C ALA A 190 -8.67 -1.50 22.40
N THR A 191 -8.86 -0.54 21.48
CA THR A 191 -9.93 -0.60 20.48
C THR A 191 -9.46 -1.40 19.27
N THR A 192 -10.30 -2.30 18.76
CA THR A 192 -9.97 -3.06 17.55
C THR A 192 -10.42 -2.31 16.30
N LEU A 193 -9.54 -2.18 15.31
CA LEU A 193 -9.85 -1.70 13.96
C LEU A 193 -9.51 -2.79 12.93
N THR A 194 -10.03 -2.66 11.72
CA THR A 194 -9.74 -3.61 10.64
C THR A 194 -9.52 -2.92 9.31
N HIS A 195 -8.72 -3.55 8.45
CA HIS A 195 -8.61 -3.19 7.05
C HIS A 195 -9.40 -4.14 6.14
N LEU A 196 -10.17 -5.07 6.71
CA LEU A 196 -11.05 -6.00 5.99
C LEU A 196 -12.48 -5.48 6.01
N VAL A 197 -12.87 -4.78 4.95
CA VAL A 197 -14.20 -4.17 4.79
C VAL A 197 -14.69 -4.40 3.37
N ASP A 198 -15.98 -4.69 3.21
CA ASP A 198 -16.59 -4.82 1.89
C ASP A 198 -17.46 -3.59 1.60
N PHE A 199 -16.88 -2.63 0.89
CA PHE A 199 -17.57 -1.46 0.36
C PHE A 199 -17.77 -1.56 -1.16
N GLY A 200 -17.48 -2.70 -1.78
CA GLY A 200 -17.42 -2.82 -3.24
C GLY A 200 -16.53 -1.74 -3.87
N ASP A 201 -17.04 -1.08 -4.90
CA ASP A 201 -16.36 -0.01 -5.64
C ASP A 201 -16.81 1.42 -5.27
N ASP A 202 -17.53 1.57 -4.14
CA ASP A 202 -17.99 2.84 -3.59
C ASP A 202 -16.80 3.65 -3.05
N GLN A 203 -16.28 4.53 -3.91
CA GLN A 203 -15.06 5.27 -3.63
C GLN A 203 -15.18 6.22 -2.43
N GLU A 204 -16.37 6.76 -2.19
CA GLU A 204 -16.61 7.73 -1.12
C GLU A 204 -16.67 7.02 0.23
N LYS A 205 -17.38 5.90 0.35
CA LYS A 205 -17.35 5.09 1.58
C LYS A 205 -15.95 4.59 1.91
N ARG A 206 -15.22 4.11 0.89
CA ARG A 206 -13.84 3.65 1.05
C ARG A 206 -12.95 4.76 1.60
N TYR A 207 -13.03 5.96 1.04
CA TYR A 207 -12.20 7.08 1.48
C TYR A 207 -12.62 7.68 2.81
N ALA A 208 -13.90 7.71 3.12
CA ALA A 208 -14.38 8.07 4.45
C ALA A 208 -13.82 7.10 5.52
N TYR A 209 -13.77 5.80 5.21
CA TYR A 209 -13.16 4.81 6.10
C TYR A 209 -11.66 4.98 6.24
N VAL A 210 -10.94 5.22 5.14
CA VAL A 210 -9.51 5.55 5.17
C VAL A 210 -9.24 6.79 6.02
N ASP A 211 -10.01 7.86 5.85
CA ASP A 211 -9.88 9.09 6.64
C ASP A 211 -10.03 8.81 8.14
N ASN A 212 -11.03 8.01 8.53
CA ASN A 212 -11.24 7.58 9.92
C ASN A 212 -10.05 6.77 10.47
N LEU A 213 -9.50 5.84 9.69
CA LEU A 213 -8.31 5.09 10.09
C LEU A 213 -7.09 6.00 10.28
N ILE A 214 -6.84 6.91 9.33
CA ILE A 214 -5.71 7.83 9.42
C ILE A 214 -5.86 8.77 10.62
N ARG A 215 -7.05 9.32 10.88
CA ARG A 215 -7.30 10.13 12.09
C ARG A 215 -7.03 9.35 13.37
N ALA A 216 -7.52 8.10 13.45
CA ALA A 216 -7.26 7.24 14.60
C ALA A 216 -5.76 7.01 14.79
N TYR A 217 -5.01 6.73 13.73
CA TYR A 217 -3.57 6.53 13.81
C TYR A 217 -2.82 7.82 14.18
N SER A 218 -3.26 8.98 13.68
CA SER A 218 -2.60 10.26 13.93
C SER A 218 -2.59 10.67 15.40
N THR A 219 -3.64 10.35 16.15
CA THR A 219 -3.75 10.70 17.59
C THR A 219 -3.42 9.54 18.52
N ALA A 220 -3.31 8.30 18.04
CA ALA A 220 -3.09 7.14 18.90
C ALA A 220 -1.83 7.25 19.76
N ARG A 221 -1.92 6.72 20.99
CA ARG A 221 -0.75 6.41 21.83
C ARG A 221 0.06 5.27 21.25
N LEU A 222 -0.62 4.23 20.76
CA LEU A 222 0.02 3.01 20.25
C LEU A 222 -0.89 2.31 19.23
N VAL A 223 -0.29 1.86 18.13
CA VAL A 223 -0.94 0.97 17.16
C VAL A 223 -0.20 -0.37 17.11
N ILE A 224 -0.93 -1.49 17.21
CA ILE A 224 -0.39 -2.84 17.17
C ILE A 224 -0.98 -3.54 15.96
N THR A 225 -0.16 -4.07 15.05
CA THR A 225 -0.67 -4.58 13.77
C THR A 225 0.22 -5.65 13.14
N THR A 226 -0.33 -6.42 12.20
CA THR A 226 0.45 -7.28 11.30
C THR A 226 0.61 -6.67 9.90
N ARG A 227 0.08 -5.48 9.64
CA ARG A 227 -0.04 -4.93 8.29
C ARG A 227 1.00 -3.87 7.98
N LEU A 228 1.68 -4.06 6.85
CA LEU A 228 2.57 -3.04 6.26
C LEU A 228 1.85 -1.71 6.02
N HIS A 229 0.64 -1.74 5.44
CA HIS A 229 -0.18 -0.53 5.22
C HIS A 229 -0.87 0.01 6.50
N VAL A 230 -0.49 -0.46 7.69
CA VAL A 230 -0.77 0.21 8.97
C VAL A 230 0.53 0.76 9.54
N ALA A 231 1.58 -0.07 9.56
CA ALA A 231 2.89 0.30 10.08
C ALA A 231 3.54 1.48 9.34
N LEU A 232 3.47 1.50 8.00
CA LEU A 232 4.03 2.61 7.20
C LEU A 232 3.28 3.94 7.43
N PRO A 233 1.93 4.01 7.38
CA PRO A 233 1.22 5.20 7.84
C PRO A 233 1.60 5.64 9.25
N CYS A 234 1.69 4.72 10.22
CA CYS A 234 2.07 5.07 11.58
C CYS A 234 3.47 5.69 11.63
N ALA A 235 4.45 5.09 10.94
CA ALA A 235 5.80 5.65 10.83
C ALA A 235 5.80 7.05 10.19
N ALA A 236 4.99 7.27 9.14
CA ALA A 236 4.86 8.56 8.46
C ALA A 236 4.26 9.67 9.35
N LEU A 237 3.34 9.27 10.24
CA LEU A 237 2.63 10.12 11.20
C LEU A 237 3.38 10.28 12.53
N GLY A 238 4.52 9.59 12.70
CA GLY A 238 5.27 9.54 13.96
C GLY A 238 4.55 8.81 15.09
N THR A 239 3.58 7.95 14.75
CA THR A 239 2.76 7.19 15.70
C THR A 239 3.50 5.96 16.17
N PRO A 240 3.65 5.76 17.50
CA PRO A 240 4.25 4.53 18.03
C PRO A 240 3.51 3.29 17.52
N CYS A 241 4.27 2.36 16.93
CA CYS A 241 3.71 1.19 16.27
C CYS A 241 4.49 -0.09 16.61
N VAL A 242 3.79 -1.11 17.09
CA VAL A 242 4.32 -2.47 17.24
C VAL A 242 3.87 -3.31 16.05
N LEU A 243 4.82 -3.72 15.23
CA LEU A 243 4.59 -4.57 14.07
C LEU A 243 4.82 -6.05 14.42
N LEU A 244 3.76 -6.82 14.46
CA LEU A 244 3.77 -8.27 14.67
C LEU A 244 3.82 -8.99 13.33
N HIS A 245 4.98 -9.43 12.87
CA HIS A 245 5.11 -10.06 11.55
C HIS A 245 6.35 -10.95 11.46
N LYS A 246 6.26 -12.03 10.67
CA LYS A 246 7.43 -12.80 10.22
C LYS A 246 7.96 -12.17 8.94
N SER A 247 9.19 -11.67 8.94
CA SER A 247 9.76 -10.91 7.80
C SER A 247 9.49 -11.57 6.44
N ASP A 248 9.13 -10.76 5.44
CA ASP A 248 9.07 -11.16 4.04
C ASP A 248 9.57 -10.05 3.11
N PHE A 249 9.72 -10.36 1.82
CA PHE A 249 10.36 -9.46 0.84
C PHE A 249 9.70 -8.07 0.74
N ARG A 250 8.40 -7.94 1.06
CA ARG A 250 7.64 -6.69 0.96
C ARG A 250 8.10 -5.64 1.97
N PHE A 251 8.79 -6.08 3.01
CA PHE A 251 9.35 -5.21 4.04
C PHE A 251 10.80 -4.78 3.76
N THR A 252 11.44 -5.29 2.69
CA THR A 252 12.81 -4.90 2.36
C THR A 252 12.89 -3.41 2.01
N GLY A 253 13.82 -2.69 2.64
CA GLY A 253 13.97 -1.23 2.54
C GLY A 253 13.25 -0.44 3.64
N TYR A 254 12.58 -1.13 4.57
CA TYR A 254 11.97 -0.51 5.76
C TYR A 254 12.65 -1.00 7.04
N ASP A 255 13.98 -0.92 7.09
CA ASP A 255 14.79 -1.46 8.21
C ASP A 255 14.47 -0.76 9.54
N PHE A 256 13.89 0.44 9.47
CA PHE A 256 13.36 1.16 10.64
C PHE A 256 12.10 0.55 11.26
N LEU A 257 11.43 -0.39 10.58
CA LEU A 257 10.30 -1.14 11.15
C LEU A 257 10.79 -2.37 11.89
N LYS A 258 11.01 -2.26 13.20
CA LYS A 258 11.29 -3.42 14.05
C LYS A 258 10.08 -4.35 14.07
N MET A 259 10.30 -5.62 13.70
CA MET A 259 9.27 -6.66 13.65
C MET A 259 9.39 -7.62 14.83
N TYR A 260 8.25 -7.99 15.40
CA TYR A 260 8.16 -8.96 16.47
C TYR A 260 7.35 -10.18 16.06
N HIS A 261 7.77 -11.34 16.53
CA HIS A 261 7.15 -12.64 16.29
C HIS A 261 7.39 -13.53 17.52
N PRO A 262 6.78 -14.74 17.60
CA PRO A 262 6.88 -15.57 18.81
C PRO A 262 8.31 -15.77 19.35
N GLY A 263 9.30 -15.92 18.47
CA GLY A 263 10.71 -16.09 18.86
C GLY A 263 11.42 -14.88 19.51
N ASN A 264 10.96 -13.64 19.32
CA ASN A 264 11.62 -12.43 19.83
C ASN A 264 10.66 -11.47 20.57
N ILE A 265 9.43 -11.92 20.86
CA ILE A 265 8.41 -11.08 21.48
C ILE A 265 8.81 -10.56 22.87
N HIS A 266 9.69 -11.27 23.56
CA HIS A 266 10.23 -10.86 24.86
C HIS A 266 11.07 -9.57 24.79
N GLU A 267 11.54 -9.19 23.60
CA GLU A 267 12.26 -7.94 23.36
C GLU A 267 11.33 -6.76 22.98
N CYS A 268 10.00 -7.00 22.95
CA CYS A 268 9.04 -6.00 22.51
C CYS A 268 8.84 -4.94 23.58
N ASP A 269 9.15 -3.70 23.22
CA ASP A 269 8.68 -2.54 23.95
C ASP A 269 7.20 -2.28 23.63
N TRP A 270 6.35 -2.43 24.63
CA TRP A 270 4.91 -2.21 24.54
C TRP A 270 4.48 -0.79 24.90
N ASN A 271 5.43 0.08 25.23
CA ASN A 271 5.21 1.51 25.43
C ASN A 271 6.30 2.33 24.71
N PRO A 272 6.48 2.13 23.38
CA PRO A 272 7.52 2.83 22.65
C PRO A 272 7.25 4.34 22.66
N GLU A 273 8.32 5.12 22.85
CA GLU A 273 8.28 6.57 22.66
C GLU A 273 7.94 6.92 21.19
N THR A 274 7.64 8.20 20.95
CA THR A 274 7.37 8.70 19.60
C THR A 274 8.47 8.29 18.63
N MET A 275 8.08 7.63 17.53
CA MET A 275 8.99 7.21 16.48
C MET A 275 9.53 8.43 15.74
N THR A 276 10.61 9.03 16.24
CA THR A 276 11.42 9.94 15.43
C THR A 276 12.38 9.07 14.64
N ILE A 277 12.03 8.76 13.39
CA ILE A 277 12.87 7.92 12.53
C ILE A 277 13.58 8.83 11.51
N PRO A 278 14.89 9.10 11.67
CA PRO A 278 15.63 9.96 10.75
C PRO A 278 15.53 9.51 9.28
N ASP A 279 15.56 8.18 9.06
CA ASP A 279 15.50 7.56 7.74
C ASP A 279 14.14 7.78 7.04
N VAL A 280 13.04 7.78 7.81
CA VAL A 280 11.70 8.11 7.28
C VAL A 280 11.64 9.54 6.77
N SER A 281 12.30 10.49 7.43
CA SER A 281 12.22 11.90 7.06
C SER A 281 12.88 12.17 5.70
N GLY A 282 14.02 11.54 5.41
CA GLY A 282 14.68 11.64 4.10
C GLY A 282 13.84 11.01 2.99
N HIS A 283 13.39 9.77 3.23
CA HIS A 283 12.57 9.02 2.30
C HIS A 283 11.25 9.72 1.97
N LYS A 284 10.54 10.19 2.99
CA LYS A 284 9.30 10.97 2.88
C LYS A 284 9.49 12.22 2.04
N ARG A 285 10.54 13.02 2.30
CA ARG A 285 10.83 14.23 1.52
C ARG A 285 11.10 13.92 0.05
N ALA A 286 11.93 12.92 -0.24
CA ALA A 286 12.27 12.55 -1.61
C ALA A 286 11.05 12.10 -2.42
N MET A 287 10.20 11.26 -1.81
CA MET A 287 8.97 10.80 -2.45
C MET A 287 7.98 11.94 -2.70
N ARG A 288 7.79 12.83 -1.71
CA ARG A 288 6.91 14.00 -1.86
C ARG A 288 7.37 14.90 -3.01
N ALA A 289 8.65 15.25 -3.04
CA ALA A 289 9.24 16.05 -4.11
C ALA A 289 9.02 15.40 -5.48
N THR A 290 9.33 14.10 -5.60
CA THR A 290 9.14 13.35 -6.85
C THR A 290 7.71 13.42 -7.38
N ILE A 291 6.70 13.15 -6.52
CA ILE A 291 5.29 13.19 -6.94
C ILE A 291 4.89 14.60 -7.37
N LEU A 292 5.23 15.62 -6.58
CA LEU A 292 4.87 17.02 -6.87
C LEU A 292 5.54 17.53 -8.15
N ASP A 293 6.81 17.17 -8.38
CA ASP A 293 7.54 17.55 -9.59
C ASP A 293 6.91 16.95 -10.84
N TRP A 294 6.52 15.67 -10.80
CA TRP A 294 5.83 15.03 -11.93
C TRP A 294 4.47 15.65 -12.21
N VAL A 295 3.66 15.85 -11.17
CA VAL A 295 2.33 16.48 -11.30
C VAL A 295 2.46 17.88 -11.88
N GLY A 296 3.34 18.71 -11.31
CA GLY A 296 3.60 20.06 -11.79
C GLY A 296 4.14 20.10 -13.23
N ALA A 297 4.99 19.14 -13.63
CA ALA A 297 5.48 19.05 -14.99
C ALA A 297 4.37 18.72 -16.02
N ILE A 298 3.41 17.88 -15.65
CA ILE A 298 2.26 17.56 -16.51
C ILE A 298 1.32 18.75 -16.63
N GLU A 299 1.05 19.43 -15.52
CA GLU A 299 0.18 20.60 -15.49
C GLU A 299 0.78 21.76 -16.30
N ARG A 300 2.10 22.00 -16.21
CA ARG A 300 2.80 23.02 -17.01
C ARG A 300 2.76 22.76 -18.52
N LYS A 301 2.76 21.50 -18.97
CA LYS A 301 2.65 21.17 -20.41
C LYS A 301 1.26 21.44 -20.99
N ALA A 302 0.28 21.75 -20.13
CA ALA A 302 -1.10 21.96 -20.52
C ALA A 302 -1.55 23.43 -20.50
N GLY A 303 -0.71 24.34 -20.01
CA GLY A 303 -0.90 25.79 -20.07
C GLY A 303 0.05 26.39 -21.10
#